data_AF-A0A836XBK3-F1
#
_entry.id   AF-A0A836XBK3-F1
#
_cell.length_a   1.000
_cell.length_b   1.000
_cell.length_c   1.000
_cell.angle_alpha   90.00
_cell.angle_beta   90.00
_cell.angle_gamma   90.00
#
_symmetry.space_group_name_H-M   'P 1'
#
loop_
_entity.id
_entity.type
_entity.pdbx_description
1 polymer ?
#
loop_
_entity_poly.entity_id
_entity_poly.type
_entity_poly.pdbx_seq_one_letter_code
_entity_poly.pdbx_strand_id
1 'polypeptide(L)'
;DEDGRKISKSVGKGLSVDHWVDFAPIESLLFYLYQNPKRAKRLYWDVVPKAVDDYLEALRRWPDVAEEERPSQPLWHVFGGGKNVPQYGAGVDFSVVMNLIAALGADDEGLLKEYLRRYDPTVEQYPEVLTSLVQKGLTYYREQVLPGKQFRTPSEDERALLGRVCEMLAASEEADESQLQSIPFDVARETGTEPRDLFRSFYEVVLGQERGPRFGSFVMLVGKDRVLEMLRAKVAA
;
A
#
# COMPACT_ATOMS: atom_id res chain seq x y z
N ASP A 1 1.09 3.85 31.75
CA ASP A 1 -0.08 2.96 31.78
C ASP A 1 -0.67 3.04 33.19
N GLU A 2 -1.65 2.19 33.51
CA GLU A 2 -2.32 2.11 34.82
C GLU A 2 -1.42 1.64 35.99
N ASP A 3 -0.11 1.43 35.80
CA ASP A 3 0.80 1.05 36.90
C ASP A 3 2.03 1.96 37.06
N GLY A 4 2.04 3.16 36.48
CA GLY A 4 2.91 4.26 36.95
C GLY A 4 4.41 3.94 37.00
N ARG A 5 4.93 3.07 36.12
CA ARG A 5 6.36 2.78 36.04
C ARG A 5 7.03 3.50 34.85
N LYS A 6 8.22 4.01 35.16
CA LYS A 6 9.17 4.72 34.30
C LYS A 6 9.32 4.01 32.95
N ILE A 7 9.09 4.77 31.87
CA ILE A 7 9.25 4.34 30.49
C ILE A 7 10.68 3.82 30.29
N SER A 8 10.83 2.50 30.18
CA SER A 8 12.09 1.85 29.86
C SER A 8 12.24 1.74 28.34
N LYS A 9 13.45 2.01 27.86
CA LYS A 9 13.86 2.12 26.45
C LYS A 9 13.83 0.78 25.67
N SER A 10 12.91 -0.14 25.96
CA SER A 10 12.83 -1.41 25.20
C SER A 10 11.46 -2.06 25.05
N VAL A 11 10.33 -1.43 25.46
CA VAL A 11 8.97 -1.92 25.13
C VAL A 11 8.00 -0.76 24.91
N GLY A 12 8.19 0.00 23.83
CA GLY A 12 7.35 1.17 23.51
C GLY A 12 7.26 1.45 22.02
N LYS A 13 6.57 0.59 21.26
CA LYS A 13 6.25 0.79 19.83
C LYS A 13 5.08 1.79 19.62
N GLY A 14 5.07 2.91 20.34
CA GLY A 14 4.07 3.95 20.15
C GLY A 14 4.53 4.96 19.09
N LEU A 15 3.70 5.20 18.08
CA LEU A 15 3.92 6.29 17.12
C LEU A 15 3.49 7.62 17.76
N SER A 16 4.42 8.57 17.90
CA SER A 16 4.09 9.92 18.36
C SER A 16 3.47 10.74 17.22
N VAL A 17 2.77 11.83 17.58
CA VAL A 17 2.25 12.79 16.60
C VAL A 17 3.38 13.40 15.77
N ASP A 18 4.49 13.76 16.42
CA ASP A 18 5.64 14.38 15.76
C ASP A 18 6.29 13.43 14.75
N HIS A 19 6.29 12.13 15.02
CA HIS A 19 6.79 11.16 14.05
C HIS A 19 5.77 10.86 12.95
N TRP A 20 4.46 11.01 13.19
CA TRP A 20 3.44 10.77 12.14
C TRP A 20 3.69 11.64 10.92
N VAL A 21 4.05 12.91 11.13
CA VAL A 21 4.23 13.87 10.04
C VAL A 21 5.43 13.57 9.15
N ASP A 22 6.35 12.71 9.57
CA ASP A 22 7.44 12.23 8.71
C ASP A 22 6.92 11.26 7.62
N PHE A 23 5.81 10.56 7.89
CA PHE A 23 5.29 9.46 7.04
C PHE A 23 3.89 9.70 6.48
N ALA A 24 3.18 10.70 6.97
CA ALA A 24 1.81 10.98 6.56
C ALA A 24 1.46 12.47 6.76
N PRO A 25 0.44 13.00 6.08
CA PRO A 25 -0.11 14.32 6.42
C PRO A 25 -0.71 14.31 7.83
N ILE A 26 -0.66 15.44 8.54
CA ILE A 26 -1.22 15.54 9.90
C ILE A 26 -2.75 15.39 9.87
N GLU A 27 -3.37 15.80 8.77
CA GLU A 27 -4.81 15.73 8.54
C GLU A 27 -5.31 14.28 8.53
N SER A 28 -4.49 13.31 8.06
CA SER A 28 -4.88 11.89 8.12
C SER A 28 -4.86 11.35 9.55
N LEU A 29 -3.96 11.83 10.41
CA LEU A 29 -3.98 11.51 11.84
C LEU A 29 -5.22 12.09 12.50
N LEU A 30 -5.51 13.37 12.26
CA LEU A 30 -6.70 14.02 12.83
C LEU A 30 -7.97 13.31 12.37
N PHE A 31 -8.09 13.04 11.07
CA PHE A 31 -9.20 12.28 10.50
C PHE A 31 -9.34 10.90 11.17
N TYR A 32 -8.23 10.16 11.27
CA TYR A 32 -8.19 8.89 11.98
C TYR A 32 -8.72 9.05 13.41
N LEU A 33 -8.19 9.97 14.21
CA LEU A 33 -8.65 10.19 15.60
C LEU A 33 -10.16 10.51 15.67
N TYR A 34 -10.67 11.33 14.75
CA TYR A 34 -12.07 11.75 14.72
C TYR A 34 -13.07 10.67 14.33
N GLN A 35 -12.68 9.62 13.60
CA GLN A 35 -13.61 8.53 13.24
C GLN A 35 -14.23 7.84 14.47
N ASN A 36 -13.54 7.83 15.62
CA ASN A 36 -14.02 7.18 16.84
C ASN A 36 -13.50 7.92 18.09
N PRO A 37 -13.96 9.15 18.35
CA PRO A 37 -13.32 10.06 19.30
C PRO A 37 -13.47 9.62 20.77
N LYS A 38 -14.46 8.77 21.05
CA LYS A 38 -14.71 8.21 22.39
C LYS A 38 -13.81 7.01 22.73
N ARG A 39 -13.11 6.45 21.75
CA ARG A 39 -12.27 5.25 21.94
C ARG A 39 -10.81 5.64 21.94
N ALA A 40 -10.07 5.23 22.99
CA ALA A 40 -8.63 5.36 23.01
C ALA A 40 -8.03 4.63 21.81
N LYS A 41 -7.32 5.38 20.96
CA LYS A 41 -6.62 4.84 19.79
C LYS A 41 -5.17 4.58 20.14
N ARG A 42 -4.68 3.39 19.81
CA ARG A 42 -3.26 3.08 19.92
C ARG A 42 -2.62 3.40 18.58
N LEU A 43 -1.67 4.33 18.59
CA LEU A 43 -0.92 4.71 17.40
C LEU A 43 0.24 3.73 17.23
N TYR A 44 0.07 2.84 16.26
CA TYR A 44 1.08 1.91 15.79
C TYR A 44 1.46 2.26 14.35
N TRP A 45 2.67 1.89 13.94
CA TRP A 45 3.21 2.21 12.60
C TRP A 45 2.39 1.61 11.47
N ASP A 46 1.87 0.40 11.64
CA ASP A 46 1.05 -0.33 10.66
C ASP A 46 -0.30 0.32 10.38
N VAL A 47 -0.75 1.26 11.23
CA VAL A 47 -1.99 2.02 11.03
C VAL A 47 -1.81 3.14 10.01
N VAL A 48 -0.58 3.64 9.81
CA VAL A 48 -0.33 4.83 8.97
C VAL A 48 -0.87 4.66 7.55
N PRO A 49 -0.58 3.58 6.79
CA PRO A 49 -1.07 3.45 5.42
C PRO A 49 -2.59 3.50 5.34
N LYS A 50 -3.26 2.71 6.19
CA LYS A 50 -4.72 2.67 6.23
C LYS A 50 -5.34 4.02 6.62
N ALA A 51 -4.74 4.74 7.56
CA ALA A 51 -5.25 6.03 7.98
C ALA A 51 -5.16 7.08 6.86
N VAL A 52 -4.09 7.04 6.06
CA VAL A 52 -3.96 7.92 4.89
C VAL A 52 -4.95 7.53 3.81
N ASP A 53 -5.09 6.23 3.49
CA ASP A 53 -6.06 5.76 2.49
C ASP A 53 -7.50 6.12 2.87
N ASP A 54 -7.91 5.88 4.12
CA ASP A 54 -9.25 6.23 4.62
C ASP A 54 -9.50 7.74 4.56
N TYR A 55 -8.46 8.56 4.77
CA TYR A 55 -8.53 10.01 4.65
C TYR A 55 -8.70 10.46 3.19
N LEU A 56 -7.88 9.94 2.26
CA LEU A 56 -7.99 10.25 0.83
C LEU A 56 -9.35 9.82 0.26
N GLU A 57 -9.86 8.66 0.68
CA GLU A 57 -11.19 8.19 0.31
C GLU A 57 -12.30 9.12 0.82
N ALA A 58 -12.14 9.67 2.03
CA ALA A 58 -13.08 10.66 2.54
C ALA A 58 -13.03 11.96 1.73
N LEU A 59 -11.84 12.41 1.30
CA LEU A 59 -11.71 13.57 0.42
C LEU A 59 -12.41 13.34 -0.92
N ARG A 60 -12.27 12.15 -1.51
CA ARG A 60 -12.94 11.78 -2.78
C ARG A 60 -14.46 11.84 -2.68
N ARG A 61 -15.02 11.40 -1.55
CA ARG A 61 -16.47 11.38 -1.31
C ARG A 61 -17.04 12.73 -0.90
N TRP A 62 -16.22 13.63 -0.35
CA TRP A 62 -16.66 14.90 0.21
C TRP A 62 -17.55 15.75 -0.71
N PRO A 63 -17.26 15.89 -2.03
CA PRO A 63 -18.11 16.67 -2.95
C PRO A 63 -19.56 16.17 -3.00
N ASP A 64 -19.78 14.87 -2.82
CA ASP A 64 -21.09 14.22 -2.93
C ASP A 64 -21.85 14.18 -1.59
N VAL A 65 -21.24 14.63 -0.49
CA VAL A 65 -21.90 14.69 0.82
C VAL A 65 -22.88 15.88 0.86
N ALA A 66 -24.16 15.57 1.07
CA ALA A 66 -25.23 16.55 1.25
C ALA A 66 -24.92 17.53 2.39
N GLU A 67 -25.28 18.80 2.23
CA GLU A 67 -24.87 19.88 3.15
C GLU A 67 -25.33 19.62 4.60
N GLU A 68 -26.52 19.04 4.77
CA GLU A 68 -27.11 18.69 6.06
C GLU A 68 -26.37 17.53 6.75
N GLU A 69 -25.72 16.67 5.97
CA GLU A 69 -24.95 15.52 6.47
C GLU A 69 -23.51 15.89 6.82
N ARG A 70 -22.96 16.96 6.23
CA ARG A 70 -21.56 17.39 6.43
C ARG A 70 -21.17 17.57 7.90
N PRO A 71 -21.97 18.16 8.80
CA PRO A 71 -21.61 18.30 10.22
C PRO A 71 -21.36 16.99 10.96
N SER A 72 -21.81 15.85 10.43
CA SER A 72 -21.56 14.52 11.01
C SER A 72 -20.27 13.86 10.51
N GLN A 73 -19.66 14.42 9.46
CA GLN A 73 -18.46 13.86 8.84
C GLN A 73 -17.18 14.29 9.58
N PRO A 74 -16.19 13.41 9.74
CA PRO A 74 -14.91 13.80 10.36
C PRO A 74 -14.22 14.98 9.66
N LEU A 75 -14.28 15.05 8.32
CA LEU A 75 -13.65 16.14 7.54
C LEU A 75 -14.21 17.52 7.89
N TRP A 76 -15.48 17.61 8.29
CA TRP A 76 -16.07 18.86 8.75
C TRP A 76 -15.32 19.42 9.95
N HIS A 77 -14.99 18.56 10.91
CA HIS A 77 -14.28 18.95 12.13
C HIS A 77 -12.79 19.20 11.89
N VAL A 78 -12.15 18.41 11.03
CA VAL A 78 -10.74 18.60 10.66
C VAL A 78 -10.53 19.96 9.97
N PHE A 79 -11.45 20.36 9.09
CA PHE A 79 -11.33 21.58 8.27
C PHE A 79 -12.26 22.72 8.70
N GLY A 80 -12.47 22.89 10.01
CA GLY A 80 -13.07 24.11 10.57
C GLY A 80 -14.47 24.43 10.06
N GLY A 81 -15.33 23.41 9.98
CA GLY A 81 -16.68 23.53 9.42
C GLY A 81 -16.73 23.25 7.92
N GLY A 82 -15.85 22.38 7.41
CA GLY A 82 -15.85 21.96 6.01
C GLY A 82 -15.48 23.03 4.97
N LYS A 83 -15.02 24.21 5.41
CA LYS A 83 -14.80 25.38 4.51
C LYS A 83 -13.60 25.21 3.60
N ASN A 84 -12.56 24.52 4.08
CA ASN A 84 -11.27 24.40 3.40
C ASN A 84 -10.86 22.93 3.22
N VAL A 85 -11.82 22.05 2.92
CA VAL A 85 -11.51 20.65 2.65
C VAL A 85 -10.74 20.55 1.33
N PRO A 86 -9.53 19.98 1.30
CA PRO A 86 -8.76 19.81 0.06
C PRO A 86 -9.52 18.97 -0.97
N GLN A 87 -9.38 19.29 -2.23
CA GLN A 87 -9.90 18.45 -3.30
C GLN A 87 -8.92 17.31 -3.58
N TYR A 88 -9.44 16.09 -3.65
CA TYR A 88 -8.70 14.93 -4.11
C TYR A 88 -9.67 13.96 -4.80
N GLY A 89 -9.34 13.55 -6.02
CA GLY A 89 -10.21 12.75 -6.90
C GLY A 89 -9.50 11.59 -7.59
N ALA A 90 -8.18 11.47 -7.42
CA ALA A 90 -7.39 10.39 -8.01
C ALA A 90 -7.55 9.09 -7.20
N GLY A 91 -7.48 7.95 -7.88
CA GLY A 91 -7.48 6.60 -7.31
C GLY A 91 -6.11 6.16 -6.76
N VAL A 92 -5.09 7.03 -6.80
CA VAL A 92 -3.80 6.76 -6.16
C VAL A 92 -3.93 6.95 -4.65
N ASP A 93 -3.69 5.90 -3.88
CA ASP A 93 -3.67 5.94 -2.43
C ASP A 93 -2.26 5.65 -1.88
N PHE A 94 -2.06 5.83 -0.57
CA PHE A 94 -0.77 5.61 0.05
C PHE A 94 -0.33 4.15 -0.05
N SER A 95 -1.27 3.21 0.10
CA SER A 95 -0.99 1.79 -0.12
C SER A 95 -0.54 1.50 -1.56
N VAL A 96 -1.10 2.16 -2.58
CA VAL A 96 -0.67 2.02 -3.98
C VAL A 96 0.78 2.48 -4.13
N VAL A 97 1.11 3.66 -3.61
CA VAL A 97 2.48 4.19 -3.62
C VAL A 97 3.44 3.24 -2.90
N MET A 98 3.07 2.73 -1.73
CA MET A 98 3.87 1.78 -0.95
C MET A 98 4.12 0.47 -1.70
N ASN A 99 3.12 -0.07 -2.38
CA ASN A 99 3.25 -1.29 -3.17
C ASN A 99 4.23 -1.09 -4.34
N LEU A 100 4.13 0.06 -5.02
CA LEU A 100 5.03 0.39 -6.12
C LEU A 100 6.49 0.54 -5.65
N ILE A 101 6.72 1.26 -4.55
CA ILE A 101 8.06 1.43 -3.97
C ILE A 101 8.65 0.07 -3.58
N ALA A 102 7.85 -0.78 -2.92
CA ALA A 102 8.29 -2.11 -2.52
C ALA A 102 8.62 -3.00 -3.73
N ALA A 103 7.90 -2.85 -4.85
CA ALA A 103 8.16 -3.59 -6.09
C ALA A 103 9.46 -3.16 -6.77
N LEU A 104 9.62 -1.85 -6.97
CA LEU A 104 10.75 -1.31 -7.73
C LEU A 104 12.04 -1.33 -6.90
N GLY A 105 11.93 -1.25 -5.57
CA GLY A 105 13.07 -1.03 -4.69
C GLY A 105 13.82 0.27 -5.01
N ALA A 106 13.16 1.17 -5.75
CA ALA A 106 13.73 2.39 -6.27
C ALA A 106 13.44 3.55 -5.31
N ASP A 107 14.47 4.38 -5.13
CA ASP A 107 14.37 5.64 -4.38
C ASP A 107 14.22 6.86 -5.32
N ASP A 108 13.74 6.60 -6.54
CA ASP A 108 13.59 7.58 -7.60
C ASP A 108 12.15 8.09 -7.66
N GLU A 109 11.92 9.30 -7.12
CA GLU A 109 10.61 9.94 -7.15
C GLU A 109 10.05 10.12 -8.57
N GLY A 110 10.91 10.41 -9.56
CA GLY A 110 10.52 10.68 -10.93
C GLY A 110 9.94 9.43 -11.58
N LEU A 111 10.65 8.30 -11.44
CA LEU A 111 10.20 6.99 -11.91
C LEU A 111 8.90 6.58 -11.23
N LEU A 112 8.80 6.73 -9.91
CA LEU A 112 7.57 6.39 -9.17
C LEU A 112 6.37 7.20 -9.67
N LYS A 113 6.54 8.50 -9.87
CA LYS A 113 5.47 9.37 -10.41
C LYS A 113 5.07 8.97 -11.84
N GLU A 114 6.00 8.51 -12.68
CA GLU A 114 5.68 8.01 -14.03
C GLU A 114 4.78 6.77 -13.98
N TYR A 115 5.10 5.80 -13.13
CA TYR A 115 4.24 4.63 -12.92
C TYR A 115 2.86 5.01 -12.39
N LEU A 116 2.79 5.92 -11.40
CA LEU A 116 1.53 6.35 -10.82
C LEU A 116 0.65 7.12 -11.82
N ARG A 117 1.24 7.95 -12.70
CA ARG A 117 0.49 8.63 -13.79
C ARG A 117 -0.06 7.66 -14.82
N ARG A 118 0.68 6.59 -15.15
CA ARG A 118 0.18 5.54 -16.05
C ARG A 118 -0.94 4.74 -15.42
N TYR A 119 -0.84 4.48 -14.11
CA TYR A 119 -1.86 3.77 -13.34
C TYR A 119 -3.15 4.59 -13.21
N ASP A 120 -3.05 5.89 -12.90
CA ASP A 120 -4.19 6.81 -12.87
C ASP A 120 -3.77 8.22 -13.33
N PRO A 121 -4.12 8.62 -14.56
CA PRO A 121 -3.82 9.95 -15.09
C PRO A 121 -4.45 11.11 -14.31
N THR A 122 -5.53 10.86 -13.56
CA THR A 122 -6.22 11.88 -12.76
C THR A 122 -5.32 12.50 -11.70
N VAL A 123 -4.28 11.76 -11.28
CA VAL A 123 -3.30 12.21 -10.29
C VAL A 123 -2.53 13.47 -10.71
N GLU A 124 -2.46 13.78 -12.01
CA GLU A 124 -1.84 15.00 -12.53
C GLU A 124 -2.56 16.28 -12.08
N GLN A 125 -3.83 16.18 -11.71
CA GLN A 125 -4.61 17.30 -11.15
C GLN A 125 -4.22 17.60 -9.69
N TYR A 126 -3.48 16.70 -9.03
CA TYR A 126 -3.11 16.79 -7.61
C TYR A 126 -1.59 16.66 -7.38
N PRO A 127 -0.74 17.48 -8.02
CA PRO A 127 0.71 17.29 -8.04
C PRO A 127 1.36 17.41 -6.65
N GLU A 128 0.81 18.24 -5.77
CA GLU A 128 1.29 18.41 -4.39
C GLU A 128 0.98 17.19 -3.53
N VAL A 129 -0.26 16.66 -3.63
CA VAL A 129 -0.67 15.44 -2.92
C VAL A 129 0.16 14.26 -3.41
N LEU A 130 0.33 14.10 -4.72
CA LEU A 130 1.17 13.05 -5.30
C LEU A 130 2.62 13.12 -4.78
N THR A 131 3.22 14.31 -4.81
CA THR A 131 4.60 14.50 -4.33
C THR A 131 4.71 14.16 -2.85
N SER A 132 3.76 14.62 -2.04
CA SER A 132 3.69 14.29 -0.61
C SER A 132 3.56 12.79 -0.36
N LEU A 133 2.65 12.10 -1.06
CA LEU A 133 2.46 10.66 -0.94
C LEU A 133 3.73 9.88 -1.30
N VAL A 134 4.40 10.24 -2.40
CA VAL A 134 5.64 9.58 -2.84
C VAL A 134 6.76 9.80 -1.83
N GLN A 135 7.00 11.04 -1.40
CA GLN A 135 8.06 11.36 -0.44
C GLN A 135 7.87 10.65 0.90
N LYS A 136 6.65 10.73 1.43
CA LYS A 136 6.30 10.10 2.70
C LYS A 136 6.30 8.57 2.60
N GLY A 137 5.85 8.03 1.47
CA GLY A 137 5.92 6.59 1.17
C GLY A 137 7.36 6.09 1.11
N LEU A 138 8.27 6.85 0.50
CA LEU A 138 9.70 6.52 0.46
C LEU A 138 10.30 6.51 1.88
N THR A 139 10.02 7.54 2.68
CA THR A 139 10.46 7.59 4.09
C THR A 139 9.92 6.40 4.88
N TYR A 140 8.62 6.09 4.77
CA TYR A 140 8.00 4.95 5.45
C TYR A 140 8.61 3.62 4.99
N TYR A 141 8.83 3.46 3.69
CA TYR A 141 9.47 2.27 3.15
C TYR A 141 10.89 2.09 3.70
N ARG A 142 11.73 3.13 3.67
CA ARG A 142 13.13 3.06 4.15
C ARG A 142 13.22 2.68 5.63
N GLU A 143 12.33 3.20 6.47
CA GLU A 143 12.44 3.04 7.92
C GLU A 143 11.61 1.88 8.49
N GLN A 144 10.44 1.61 7.92
CA GLN A 144 9.48 0.66 8.51
C GLN A 144 9.37 -0.65 7.72
N VAL A 145 9.72 -0.66 6.42
CA VAL A 145 9.54 -1.83 5.55
C VAL A 145 10.88 -2.48 5.19
N LEU A 146 11.80 -1.68 4.64
CA LEU A 146 13.08 -2.14 4.12
C LEU A 146 13.93 -2.92 5.15
N PRO A 147 14.01 -2.51 6.43
CA PRO A 147 14.82 -3.25 7.42
C PRO A 147 14.32 -4.67 7.70
N GLY A 148 13.04 -4.94 7.48
CA GLY A 148 12.42 -6.26 7.64
C GLY A 148 12.39 -7.10 6.36
N LYS A 149 12.78 -6.53 5.21
CA LYS A 149 12.68 -7.19 3.91
C LYS A 149 13.72 -8.31 3.79
N GLN A 150 13.25 -9.55 3.64
CA GLN A 150 14.11 -10.74 3.54
C GLN A 150 13.67 -11.58 2.35
N PHE A 151 14.55 -11.68 1.36
CA PHE A 151 14.31 -12.53 0.19
C PHE A 151 14.75 -13.95 0.50
N ARG A 152 13.79 -14.88 0.51
CA ARG A 152 14.07 -16.30 0.70
C ARG A 152 14.45 -16.95 -0.63
N THR A 153 15.37 -17.91 -0.59
CA THR A 153 15.64 -18.79 -1.73
C THR A 153 14.46 -19.77 -1.92
N PRO A 154 13.88 -19.90 -3.13
CA PRO A 154 12.79 -20.82 -3.36
C PRO A 154 13.28 -22.28 -3.30
N SER A 155 12.43 -23.19 -2.81
CA SER A 155 12.63 -24.63 -3.01
C SER A 155 12.43 -25.02 -4.48
N GLU A 156 12.73 -26.27 -4.84
CA GLU A 156 12.45 -26.81 -6.18
C GLU A 156 10.95 -26.73 -6.52
N ASP A 157 10.09 -27.11 -5.57
CA ASP A 157 8.64 -27.05 -5.75
C ASP A 157 8.16 -25.59 -5.94
N GLU A 158 8.65 -24.66 -5.14
CA GLU A 158 8.27 -23.25 -5.25
C GLU A 158 8.79 -22.62 -6.55
N ARG A 159 9.98 -23.01 -6.99
CA ARG A 159 10.52 -22.59 -8.28
C ARG A 159 9.64 -23.06 -9.43
N ALA A 160 9.15 -24.30 -9.39
CA ALA A 160 8.21 -24.82 -10.37
C ALA A 160 6.86 -24.05 -10.34
N LEU A 161 6.32 -23.80 -9.15
CA LEU A 161 5.07 -23.02 -8.97
C LEU A 161 5.19 -21.59 -9.52
N LEU A 162 6.24 -20.86 -9.12
CA LEU A 162 6.49 -19.50 -9.59
C LEU A 162 6.83 -19.47 -11.09
N GLY A 163 7.48 -20.52 -11.61
CA GLY A 163 7.67 -20.74 -13.03
C GLY A 163 6.34 -20.83 -13.78
N ARG A 164 5.39 -21.61 -13.26
CA ARG A 164 4.06 -21.72 -13.87
C ARG A 164 3.27 -20.42 -13.83
N VAL A 165 3.34 -19.67 -12.72
CA VAL A 165 2.78 -18.30 -12.65
C VAL A 165 3.41 -17.40 -13.70
N CYS A 166 4.73 -17.46 -13.88
CA CYS A 166 5.44 -16.69 -14.90
C CYS A 166 5.00 -17.04 -16.32
N GLU A 167 4.80 -18.33 -16.62
CA GLU A 167 4.33 -18.79 -17.94
C GLU A 167 2.91 -18.34 -18.23
N MET A 168 1.99 -18.50 -17.28
CA MET A 168 0.60 -18.07 -17.44
C MET A 168 0.49 -16.55 -17.56
N LEU A 169 1.25 -15.79 -16.76
CA LEU A 169 1.31 -14.34 -16.88
C LEU A 169 1.90 -13.93 -18.22
N ALA A 170 2.95 -14.61 -18.71
CA ALA A 170 3.54 -14.31 -20.02
C ALA A 170 2.53 -14.55 -21.17
N ALA A 171 1.74 -15.62 -21.07
CA ALA A 171 0.74 -15.99 -22.06
C ALA A 171 -0.55 -15.16 -21.98
N SER A 172 -0.80 -14.43 -20.88
CA SER A 172 -1.99 -13.59 -20.77
C SER A 172 -1.96 -12.46 -21.81
N GLU A 173 -3.08 -12.17 -22.45
CA GLU A 173 -3.19 -10.99 -23.33
C GLU A 173 -3.50 -9.74 -22.50
N GLU A 174 -4.15 -8.73 -23.10
CA GLU A 174 -4.76 -7.62 -22.37
C GLU A 174 -5.76 -8.19 -21.35
N ALA A 175 -5.35 -8.19 -20.09
CA ALA A 175 -6.08 -8.79 -19.00
C ALA A 175 -6.42 -7.70 -17.97
N ASP A 176 -7.66 -7.68 -17.53
CA ASP A 176 -8.08 -6.81 -16.43
C ASP A 176 -7.51 -7.31 -15.09
N GLU A 177 -7.67 -6.48 -14.05
CA GLU A 177 -7.19 -6.80 -12.71
C GLU A 177 -7.70 -8.16 -12.20
N SER A 178 -8.95 -8.52 -12.52
CA SER A 178 -9.58 -9.75 -12.04
C SER A 178 -9.02 -10.99 -12.74
N GLN A 179 -8.78 -10.89 -14.05
CA GLN A 179 -8.15 -11.94 -14.86
C GLN A 179 -6.69 -12.15 -14.43
N LEU A 180 -5.94 -11.07 -14.19
CA LEU A 180 -4.59 -11.16 -13.65
C LEU A 180 -4.59 -11.78 -12.25
N GLN A 181 -5.55 -11.40 -11.40
CA GLN A 181 -5.68 -11.93 -10.05
C GLN A 181 -6.02 -13.44 -10.04
N SER A 182 -6.64 -13.99 -11.08
CA SER A 182 -6.98 -15.42 -11.14
C SER A 182 -5.76 -16.30 -11.37
N ILE A 183 -4.72 -15.80 -12.05
CA ILE A 183 -3.55 -16.60 -12.45
C ILE A 183 -2.94 -17.39 -11.28
N PRO A 184 -2.59 -16.80 -10.12
CA PRO A 184 -2.06 -17.56 -9.00
C PRO A 184 -3.04 -18.61 -8.44
N PHE A 185 -4.34 -18.33 -8.47
CA PHE A 185 -5.36 -19.29 -8.02
C PHE A 185 -5.52 -20.46 -8.99
N ASP A 186 -5.41 -20.20 -10.29
CA ASP A 186 -5.50 -21.22 -11.32
C ASP A 186 -4.29 -22.14 -11.27
N VAL A 187 -3.08 -21.60 -11.10
CA VAL A 187 -1.87 -22.40 -10.85
C VAL A 187 -2.03 -23.26 -9.61
N ALA A 188 -2.46 -22.67 -8.48
CA ALA A 188 -2.67 -23.40 -7.24
C ALA A 188 -3.63 -24.58 -7.42
N ARG A 189 -4.72 -24.38 -8.18
CA ARG A 189 -5.68 -25.44 -8.51
C ARG A 189 -5.07 -26.53 -9.39
N GLU A 190 -4.33 -26.16 -10.43
CA GLU A 190 -3.68 -27.10 -11.37
C GLU A 190 -2.64 -27.98 -10.68
N THR A 191 -1.90 -27.43 -9.71
CA THR A 191 -0.83 -28.14 -9.00
C THR A 191 -1.28 -28.80 -7.70
N GLY A 192 -2.55 -28.65 -7.32
CA GLY A 192 -3.07 -29.13 -6.03
C GLY A 192 -2.44 -28.43 -4.82
N THR A 193 -1.90 -27.22 -5.00
CA THR A 193 -1.30 -26.41 -3.94
C THR A 193 -2.35 -25.51 -3.31
N GLU A 194 -2.29 -25.30 -2.00
CA GLU A 194 -3.15 -24.32 -1.34
C GLU A 194 -2.82 -22.90 -1.83
N PRO A 195 -3.79 -22.07 -2.25
CA PRO A 195 -3.52 -20.72 -2.76
C PRO A 195 -2.71 -19.87 -1.78
N ARG A 196 -2.97 -20.03 -0.47
CA ARG A 196 -2.23 -19.34 0.59
C ARG A 196 -0.73 -19.62 0.54
N ASP A 197 -0.35 -20.86 0.27
CA ASP A 197 1.06 -21.25 0.21
C ASP A 197 1.73 -20.67 -1.04
N LEU A 198 1.05 -20.67 -2.19
CA LEU A 198 1.56 -20.02 -3.40
C LEU A 198 1.75 -18.50 -3.20
N PHE A 199 0.77 -17.82 -2.61
CA PHE A 199 0.91 -16.38 -2.30
C PHE A 199 2.05 -16.12 -1.31
N ARG A 200 2.22 -16.97 -0.28
CA ARG A 200 3.36 -16.88 0.64
C ARG A 200 4.68 -17.02 -0.11
N SER A 201 4.81 -18.01 -0.99
CA SER A 201 6.01 -18.20 -1.82
C SER A 201 6.27 -16.97 -2.69
N PHE A 202 5.24 -16.42 -3.35
CA PHE A 202 5.39 -15.18 -4.13
C PHE A 202 5.87 -14.01 -3.26
N TYR A 203 5.25 -13.76 -2.11
CA TYR A 203 5.64 -12.63 -1.26
C TYR A 203 7.05 -12.79 -0.68
N GLU A 204 7.42 -13.95 -0.16
CA GLU A 204 8.72 -14.16 0.48
C GLU A 204 9.87 -14.26 -0.51
N VAL A 205 9.65 -14.91 -1.65
CA VAL A 205 10.69 -15.16 -2.66
C VAL A 205 10.85 -13.97 -3.59
N VAL A 206 9.74 -13.43 -4.09
CA VAL A 206 9.73 -12.39 -5.13
C VAL A 206 9.73 -10.99 -4.53
N LEU A 207 8.98 -10.76 -3.45
CA LEU A 207 8.90 -9.44 -2.81
C LEU A 207 9.74 -9.31 -1.54
N GLY A 208 10.19 -10.42 -0.95
CA GLY A 208 10.94 -10.41 0.31
C GLY A 208 10.11 -9.99 1.53
N GLN A 209 8.80 -10.25 1.53
CA GLN A 209 7.88 -9.84 2.60
C GLN A 209 6.97 -11.00 3.01
N GLU A 210 6.49 -11.00 4.25
CA GLU A 210 5.54 -12.02 4.75
C GLU A 210 4.14 -11.90 4.10
N ARG A 211 3.79 -10.70 3.64
CA ARG A 211 2.50 -10.36 3.03
C ARG A 211 2.75 -9.31 1.95
N GLY A 212 1.83 -9.22 1.00
CA GLY A 212 1.94 -8.28 -0.11
C GLY A 212 0.59 -7.87 -0.68
N PRO A 213 0.62 -7.04 -1.74
CA PRO A 213 -0.58 -6.60 -2.44
C PRO A 213 -1.28 -7.75 -3.15
N ARG A 214 -2.56 -7.52 -3.50
CA ARG A 214 -3.26 -8.40 -4.43
C ARG A 214 -2.49 -8.46 -5.75
N PHE A 215 -2.25 -9.67 -6.25
CA PHE A 215 -1.42 -9.93 -7.42
C PHE A 215 -1.92 -9.18 -8.67
N GLY A 216 -3.22 -9.18 -8.96
CA GLY A 216 -3.78 -8.48 -10.11
C GLY A 216 -3.51 -6.97 -10.07
N SER A 217 -3.84 -6.33 -8.95
CA SER A 217 -3.62 -4.89 -8.77
C SER A 217 -2.12 -4.55 -8.82
N PHE A 218 -1.27 -5.44 -8.28
CA PHE A 218 0.18 -5.30 -8.35
C PHE A 218 0.72 -5.36 -9.78
N VAL A 219 0.25 -6.32 -10.59
CA VAL A 219 0.64 -6.42 -12.00
C VAL A 219 0.18 -5.20 -12.79
N MET A 220 -1.03 -4.68 -12.54
CA MET A 220 -1.52 -3.46 -13.18
C MET A 220 -0.68 -2.23 -12.81
N LEU A 221 -0.27 -2.13 -11.55
CA LEU A 221 0.53 -1.02 -11.04
C LEU A 221 1.98 -1.03 -11.53
N VAL A 222 2.62 -2.20 -11.50
CA VAL A 222 4.06 -2.37 -11.78
C VAL A 222 4.32 -2.68 -13.26
N GLY A 223 3.29 -3.14 -13.98
CA GLY A 223 3.38 -3.58 -15.36
C GLY A 223 3.79 -5.05 -15.48
N LYS A 224 3.11 -5.76 -16.39
CA LYS A 224 3.32 -7.19 -16.68
C LYS A 224 4.79 -7.54 -16.92
N ASP A 225 5.49 -6.78 -17.76
CA ASP A 225 6.88 -7.09 -18.13
C ASP A 225 7.83 -7.02 -16.92
N ARG A 226 7.62 -6.04 -16.04
CA ARG A 226 8.43 -5.90 -14.83
C ARG A 226 8.15 -7.03 -13.84
N VAL A 227 6.90 -7.45 -13.67
CA VAL A 227 6.58 -8.61 -12.82
C VAL A 227 7.16 -9.90 -13.39
N LEU A 228 7.15 -10.08 -14.72
CA LEU A 228 7.82 -11.22 -15.37
C LEU A 228 9.33 -11.22 -15.13
N GLU A 229 9.98 -10.06 -15.20
CA GLU A 229 11.40 -9.92 -14.88
C GLU A 229 11.68 -10.35 -13.43
N MET A 230 10.88 -9.88 -12.47
CA MET A 230 11.00 -10.24 -11.05
C MET A 230 10.84 -11.75 -10.83
N LEU A 231 9.85 -12.39 -11.47
CA LEU A 231 9.64 -13.83 -11.39
C LEU A 231 10.80 -14.61 -12.00
N ARG A 232 11.21 -14.26 -13.22
CA ARG A 232 12.32 -14.93 -13.93
C ARG A 232 13.62 -14.88 -13.14
N ALA A 233 13.92 -13.75 -12.51
CA ALA A 233 15.10 -13.60 -11.67
C ALA A 233 15.15 -14.59 -10.50
N LYS A 234 13.99 -15.04 -10.00
CA LYS A 234 13.90 -16.03 -8.91
C LYS A 234 13.79 -17.47 -9.41
N VAL A 235 13.20 -17.67 -10.59
CA VAL A 235 13.06 -19.00 -11.18
C VAL A 235 14.37 -19.50 -11.80
N ALA A 236 15.22 -18.60 -12.30
CA ALA A 236 16.49 -18.97 -12.94
C ALA A 236 17.69 -19.11 -11.98
N ALA A 237 17.61 -18.57 -10.76
CA ALA A 237 18.71 -18.49 -9.79
C ALA A 237 18.72 -19.67 -8.82
#